data_AF-A0A9Q4HI05-F1
#
_entry.id   AF-A0A9Q4HI05-F1
#
_cell.length_a   1.000
_cell.length_b   1.000
_cell.length_c   1.000
_cell.angle_alpha   90.00
_cell.angle_beta   90.00
_cell.angle_gamma   90.00
#
_symmetry.space_group_name_H-M   'P 1'
#
loop_
_entity.id
_entity.type
_entity.pdbx_description
1 polymer ?
#
loop_
_entity_poly.entity_id
_entity_poly.type
_entity_poly.pdbx_seq_one_letter_code
_entity_poly.pdbx_strand_id
1 'polypeptide(L)'
;MNDFSTPTIPIMILDCLTTIQIIIKKYTVAITETANPDLRTALHDQLDAAVHLHGELSELLMEKGWLLSKPFQIDLLLSCREL
;
A
#
# COMPACT_ATOMS: atom_id res chain seq x y z
N MET A 1 4.28 -18.33 26.36
CA MET A 1 5.25 -17.81 25.38
C MET A 1 4.66 -18.18 24.03
N ASN A 2 3.96 -17.25 23.39
CA ASN A 2 3.08 -17.56 22.26
C ASN A 2 3.94 -17.79 21.03
N ASP A 3 4.04 -19.06 20.66
CA ASP A 3 4.80 -19.51 19.52
C ASP A 3 4.03 -19.19 18.24
N PHE A 4 4.20 -17.96 17.77
CA PHE A 4 3.74 -17.48 16.46
C PHE A 4 4.65 -18.00 15.31
N SER A 5 5.26 -19.17 15.47
CA SER A 5 6.27 -19.74 14.55
C SER A 5 5.71 -20.39 13.29
N THR A 6 4.48 -20.09 12.87
CA THR A 6 4.02 -20.47 11.53
C THR A 6 4.12 -19.27 10.58
N PRO A 7 4.51 -19.46 9.30
CA PRO A 7 4.55 -18.40 8.28
C PRO A 7 3.16 -17.80 7.96
N THR A 8 2.13 -18.11 8.75
CA THR A 8 0.76 -17.60 8.64
C THR A 8 0.71 -16.09 8.83
N ILE A 9 1.43 -15.51 9.81
CA ILE A 9 1.37 -14.07 10.07
C ILE A 9 1.95 -13.25 8.90
N PRO A 10 3.15 -13.58 8.36
CA PRO A 10 3.67 -12.90 7.17
C PRO A 10 2.74 -12.96 5.96
N ILE A 11 2.13 -14.12 5.69
CA ILE A 11 1.21 -14.31 4.56
C ILE A 11 -0.05 -13.46 4.75
N MET A 12 -0.69 -13.51 5.92
CA MET A 12 -1.89 -12.72 6.22
C MET A 12 -1.66 -11.22 6.05
N ILE A 13 -0.49 -10.74 6.42
CA ILE A 13 -0.17 -9.31 6.31
C ILE A 13 0.13 -8.91 4.88
N LEU A 14 0.81 -9.76 4.11
CA LEU A 14 1.02 -9.53 2.68
C LEU A 14 -0.30 -9.53 1.90
N ASP A 15 -1.21 -10.45 2.24
CA ASP A 15 -2.57 -10.50 1.69
C ASP A 15 -3.37 -9.25 2.06
N CYS A 16 -3.20 -8.74 3.29
CA CYS A 16 -3.81 -7.50 3.74
C CYS A 16 -3.32 -6.29 2.91
N LEU A 17 -2.01 -6.13 2.76
CA LEU A 17 -1.43 -5.07 1.92
C LEU A 17 -1.94 -5.13 0.47
N THR A 18 -1.93 -6.31 -0.12
CA THR A 18 -2.41 -6.53 -1.49
C THR A 18 -3.89 -6.20 -1.61
N THR A 19 -4.69 -6.58 -0.61
CA THR A 19 -6.12 -6.25 -0.54
C THR A 19 -6.35 -4.75 -0.47
N ILE A 20 -5.58 -4.02 0.37
CA ILE A 20 -5.67 -2.57 0.47
C ILE A 20 -5.34 -1.90 -0.87
N GLN A 21 -4.31 -2.37 -1.59
CA GLN A 21 -4.01 -1.85 -2.94
C GLN A 21 -5.15 -2.07 -3.94
N ILE A 22 -5.82 -3.22 -3.87
CA ILE A 22 -7.00 -3.49 -4.70
C ILE A 22 -8.14 -2.54 -4.34
N ILE A 23 -8.38 -2.31 -3.04
CA ILE A 23 -9.41 -1.39 -2.56
C ILE A 23 -9.15 0.04 -3.05
N ILE A 24 -7.92 0.55 -2.94
CA ILE A 24 -7.52 1.86 -3.46
C ILE A 24 -7.91 2.00 -4.93
N LYS A 25 -7.58 1.02 -5.78
CA LYS A 25 -7.95 1.02 -7.21
C LYS A 25 -9.46 1.04 -7.41
N LYS A 26 -10.20 0.25 -6.62
CA LYS A 26 -11.67 0.18 -6.70
C LYS A 26 -12.33 1.50 -6.29
N TYR A 27 -11.83 2.16 -5.26
CA TYR A 27 -12.35 3.49 -4.86
C TYR A 27 -12.06 4.55 -5.91
N THR A 28 -10.88 4.56 -6.52
CA THR A 28 -10.58 5.48 -7.62
C THR A 28 -11.58 5.32 -8.77
N VAL A 29 -11.89 4.08 -9.17
CA VAL A 29 -12.91 3.82 -10.20
C VAL A 29 -14.29 4.28 -9.73
N ALA A 30 -14.71 3.90 -8.53
CA ALA A 30 -16.02 4.27 -7.98
C ALA A 30 -16.21 5.79 -7.89
N ILE A 31 -15.17 6.55 -7.52
CA ILE A 31 -15.18 8.02 -7.50
C ILE A 31 -15.47 8.59 -8.88
N THR A 32 -14.87 8.02 -9.93
CA THR A 32 -15.08 8.47 -11.32
C THR A 32 -16.45 8.11 -11.88
N GLU A 33 -17.06 7.03 -11.39
CA GLU A 33 -18.37 6.54 -11.84
C GLU A 33 -19.53 7.13 -11.02
N THR A 34 -19.24 7.74 -9.85
CA THR A 34 -20.27 8.24 -8.93
C THR A 34 -20.75 9.63 -9.34
N ALA A 35 -22.03 9.71 -9.75
CA ALA A 35 -22.71 10.96 -10.03
C ALA A 35 -23.11 11.75 -8.77
N ASN A 36 -23.36 11.05 -7.65
CA ASN A 36 -23.78 11.67 -6.39
C ASN A 36 -22.58 12.34 -5.67
N PRO A 37 -22.59 13.67 -5.46
CA PRO A 37 -21.46 14.39 -4.88
C PRO A 37 -21.16 14.01 -3.41
N ASP A 38 -22.19 13.70 -2.62
CA ASP A 38 -22.03 13.31 -1.22
C ASP A 38 -21.39 11.93 -1.12
N LEU A 39 -21.85 10.99 -1.97
CA LEU A 39 -21.26 9.65 -2.06
C LEU A 39 -19.81 9.72 -2.57
N ARG A 40 -19.53 10.59 -3.53
CA ARG A 40 -18.15 10.80 -4.03
C ARG A 40 -17.23 11.32 -2.92
N THR A 41 -17.72 12.24 -2.08
CA THR A 41 -16.97 12.76 -0.94
C THR A 41 -16.65 11.63 0.06
N ALA A 42 -17.65 10.82 0.42
CA ALA A 42 -17.43 9.66 1.31
C ALA A 42 -16.43 8.64 0.73
N LEU A 43 -16.45 8.41 -0.59
CA LEU A 43 -15.48 7.54 -1.26
C LEU A 43 -14.07 8.14 -1.25
N HIS A 44 -13.93 9.46 -1.36
CA HIS A 44 -12.64 10.14 -1.19
C HIS A 44 -12.09 9.97 0.23
N ASP A 45 -12.93 10.12 1.26
CA ASP A 45 -12.52 9.91 2.65
C ASP A 45 -12.06 8.47 2.90
N GLN A 46 -12.78 7.49 2.33
CA GLN A 46 -12.39 6.07 2.40
C GLN A 46 -11.10 5.78 1.64
N LEU A 47 -10.89 6.41 0.49
CA LEU A 47 -9.65 6.30 -0.28
C LEU A 47 -8.46 6.84 0.50
N ASP A 48 -8.60 8.03 1.12
CA ASP A 48 -7.55 8.64 1.92
C ASP A 48 -7.16 7.76 3.12
N ALA A 49 -8.17 7.25 3.84
CA ALA A 49 -7.96 6.30 4.93
C ALA A 49 -7.25 5.02 4.47
N ALA A 50 -7.61 4.47 3.31
CA ALA A 50 -6.98 3.27 2.75
C ALA A 50 -5.51 3.52 2.35
N VAL A 51 -5.21 4.69 1.77
CA VAL A 51 -3.84 5.10 1.44
C VAL A 51 -2.99 5.27 2.70
N HIS A 52 -3.53 5.92 3.72
CA HIS A 52 -2.84 6.10 5.00
C HIS A 52 -2.52 4.75 5.64
N LEU A 53 -3.52 3.86 5.75
CA LEU A 53 -3.34 2.52 6.30
C LEU A 53 -2.33 1.68 5.52
N HIS A 54 -2.34 1.78 4.18
CA HIS A 54 -1.33 1.10 3.35
C HIS A 54 0.08 1.59 3.68
N GLY A 55 0.25 2.90 3.90
CA GLY A 55 1.52 3.52 4.29
C GLY A 55 2.02 3.03 5.64
N GLU A 56 1.20 3.18 6.69
CA GLU A 56 1.54 2.76 8.06
C GLU A 56 1.86 1.26 8.13
N LEU A 57 1.06 0.42 7.47
CA LEU A 57 1.29 -1.02 7.45
C LEU A 57 2.60 -1.36 6.70
N SER A 58 2.87 -0.69 5.59
CA SER A 58 4.12 -0.89 4.84
C SER A 58 5.34 -0.48 5.66
N GLU A 59 5.28 0.66 6.34
CA GLU A 59 6.35 1.14 7.22
C GLU A 59 6.59 0.18 8.39
N LEU A 60 5.52 -0.25 9.07
CA LEU A 60 5.59 -1.25 10.13
C LEU A 60 6.29 -2.54 9.64
N LEU A 61 5.97 -3.00 8.43
CA LEU A 61 6.58 -4.22 7.87
C LEU A 61 8.03 -4.04 7.46
N MET A 62 8.42 -2.83 7.04
CA MET A 62 9.82 -2.49 6.82
C MET A 62 10.59 -2.47 8.14
N GLU A 63 10.03 -1.87 9.20
CA GLU A 63 10.62 -1.85 10.55
C GLU A 63 10.79 -3.27 11.11
N LYS A 64 9.84 -4.17 10.85
CA LYS A 64 9.94 -5.60 11.24
C LYS A 64 10.90 -6.40 10.35
N GLY A 65 11.40 -5.83 9.26
CA GLY A 65 12.27 -6.50 8.29
C GLY A 65 11.56 -7.54 7.42
N TRP A 66 10.23 -7.49 7.34
CA TRP A 66 9.40 -8.44 6.60
C TRP A 66 9.17 -8.02 5.15
N LEU A 67 9.29 -6.71 4.88
CA LEU A 67 9.45 -6.19 3.54
C LEU A 67 10.90 -5.74 3.36
N LEU A 68 11.59 -6.36 2.40
CA LEU A 68 12.82 -5.79 1.85
C LEU A 68 12.41 -4.53 1.08
N SER A 69 12.67 -3.36 1.64
CA SER A 69 12.80 -2.17 0.82
C SER A 69 13.92 -2.43 -0.19
N LYS A 70 13.65 -2.51 -1.52
CA LYS A 70 14.51 -2.06 -2.67
C LYS A 70 14.27 -2.77 -4.04
N PRO A 71 14.75 -2.19 -5.19
CA PRO A 71 16.17 -1.91 -5.52
C PRO A 71 16.52 -0.42 -5.37
N PHE A 72 17.58 -0.03 -4.64
CA PHE A 72 18.93 0.08 -5.18
C PHE A 72 18.99 1.05 -6.37
N GLN A 73 19.41 2.30 -6.10
CA GLN A 73 19.97 3.26 -7.07
C GLN A 73 19.17 3.48 -8.38
N ILE A 74 18.06 4.24 -8.34
CA ILE A 74 17.64 4.98 -9.55
C ILE A 74 18.62 6.15 -9.85
N ASP A 75 19.56 6.43 -8.95
CA ASP A 75 20.62 7.44 -9.15
C ASP A 75 21.71 7.03 -10.15
N LEU A 76 21.98 5.73 -10.37
CA LEU A 76 23.13 5.34 -11.20
C LEU A 76 22.86 5.48 -12.72
N LEU A 77 21.59 5.51 -13.15
CA LEU A 77 21.25 5.65 -14.58
C LEU A 77 21.06 7.10 -15.04
N LEU A 78 20.89 8.06 -14.12
CA LEU A 78 20.83 9.50 -14.45
C LEU A 78 22.23 10.12 -14.59
N SER A 79 23.24 9.55 -13.93
CA SER A 79 24.63 10.02 -14.07
C SER A 79 25.25 9.75 -15.45
N CYS A 80 24.74 8.78 -16.21
CA CYS A 80 25.30 8.39 -17.52
C CYS A 80 24.60 9.05 -18.73
N ARG A 81 23.61 9.93 -18.50
CA ARG A 81 22.86 10.60 -19.58
C ARG A 81 23.39 12.02 -19.91
N GLU A 82 24.32 12.54 -19.12
CA GLU A 82 24.89 13.89 -19.27
C GLU A 82 26.35 13.88 -19.80
N LEU A 83 26.77 12.84 -20.53
CA LEU A 83 28.09 12.77 -21.18
C LEU A 83 27.98 12.47 -22.68
#